data_AF-A0A1B0D4X3-F1
#
_entry.id   AF-A0A1B0D4X3-F1
#
_cell.length_a   1.000
_cell.length_b   1.000
_cell.length_c   1.000
_cell.angle_alpha   90.00
_cell.angle_beta   90.00
_cell.angle_gamma   90.00
#
_symmetry.space_group_name_H-M   'P 1'
#
loop_
_entity.id
_entity.type
_entity.pdbx_description
1 polymer ?
#
loop_
_entity_poly.entity_id
_entity_poly.type
_entity_poly.pdbx_seq_one_letter_code
_entity_poly.pdbx_strand_id
1 'polypeptide(L)'
;MSREEVIATNERLRAVRLRLEDSYDTAKQALVTLMNKYGDSKSHRNIFNRYPLLKVMIKEVIRLETQYWTLVDIPKQEKQETVPAYVMRACAIMEKTQKSGEGVKTSAKLAEEAAEKRERLDRLESMTTALIEQENTQMINDLYRLLKKYSGLRNLIRELKSEYGNSKLYPIFPRYTMLKDMIKDIMHDPDYMEVCHEVDN
;
A
#
# COMPACT_ATOMS: atom_id res chain seq x y z
N MET A 1 -27.13 -13.17 -9.43
CA MET A 1 -26.33 -13.84 -8.38
C MET A 1 -27.27 -14.39 -7.33
N SER A 2 -26.94 -15.52 -6.72
CA SER A 2 -27.64 -15.99 -5.52
C SER A 2 -27.34 -15.06 -4.34
N ARG A 3 -28.19 -15.06 -3.31
CA ARG A 3 -27.95 -14.27 -2.09
C ARG A 3 -26.61 -14.63 -1.43
N GLU A 4 -26.27 -15.91 -1.43
CA GLU A 4 -25.00 -16.43 -0.90
C GLU A 4 -23.80 -15.88 -1.67
N GLU A 5 -23.88 -15.81 -3.01
CA GLU A 5 -22.81 -15.24 -3.85
C GLU A 5 -22.60 -13.74 -3.58
N VAL A 6 -23.68 -12.99 -3.35
CA VAL A 6 -23.63 -11.56 -3.05
C VAL A 6 -23.01 -11.31 -1.67
N ILE A 7 -23.35 -12.13 -0.67
CA ILE A 7 -22.74 -12.09 0.67
C ILE A 7 -21.26 -12.47 0.62
N ALA A 8 -20.92 -13.54 -0.09
CA ALA A 8 -19.53 -13.97 -0.26
C ALA A 8 -18.68 -12.89 -0.94
N THR A 9 -19.24 -12.20 -1.93
CA THR A 9 -18.59 -11.04 -2.59
C THR A 9 -18.37 -9.90 -1.61
N ASN A 10 -19.34 -9.60 -0.73
CA ASN A 10 -19.22 -8.55 0.29
C ASN A 10 -18.05 -8.83 1.24
N GLU A 11 -18.00 -10.04 1.79
CA GLU A 11 -16.94 -10.48 2.70
C GLU A 11 -15.55 -10.41 2.05
N ARG A 12 -15.47 -10.87 0.79
CA ARG A 12 -14.24 -10.83 0.00
C ARG A 12 -13.71 -9.42 -0.23
N LEU A 13 -14.59 -8.49 -0.61
CA LEU A 13 -14.22 -7.09 -0.81
C LEU A 13 -13.71 -6.45 0.48
N ARG A 14 -14.36 -6.73 1.62
CA ARG A 14 -13.96 -6.19 2.93
C ARG A 14 -12.61 -6.74 3.41
N ALA A 15 -12.42 -8.04 3.33
CA ALA A 15 -11.16 -8.67 3.75
C ALA A 15 -9.97 -8.13 2.95
N VAL A 16 -10.15 -7.96 1.64
CA VAL A 16 -9.11 -7.43 0.75
C VAL A 16 -8.86 -5.95 1.01
N ARG A 17 -9.92 -5.16 1.25
CA ARG A 17 -9.81 -3.75 1.60
C ARG A 17 -8.95 -3.53 2.84
N LEU A 18 -9.26 -4.19 3.95
CA LEU A 18 -8.50 -4.05 5.21
C LEU A 18 -7.00 -4.32 5.01
N ARG A 19 -6.68 -5.42 4.33
CA ARG A 19 -5.28 -5.79 4.07
C ARG A 19 -4.57 -4.81 3.13
N LEU A 20 -5.29 -4.24 2.17
CA LEU A 20 -4.74 -3.24 1.27
C LEU A 20 -4.52 -1.91 1.99
N GLU A 21 -5.44 -1.51 2.87
CA GLU A 21 -5.31 -0.33 3.75
C GLU A 21 -4.03 -0.42 4.59
N ASP A 22 -3.79 -1.56 5.28
CA ASP A 22 -2.56 -1.77 6.06
C ASP A 22 -1.27 -1.59 5.22
N SER A 23 -1.26 -2.14 4.01
CA SER A 23 -0.11 -2.03 3.10
C SER A 23 0.06 -0.61 2.57
N TYR A 24 -1.06 0.05 2.29
CA TYR A 24 -1.09 1.43 1.86
C TYR A 24 -0.55 2.36 2.94
N ASP A 25 -1.03 2.25 4.17
CA ASP A 25 -0.57 3.05 5.31
C ASP A 25 0.91 2.82 5.60
N THR A 26 1.38 1.57 5.50
CA THR A 26 2.81 1.25 5.64
C THR A 26 3.66 1.96 4.58
N ALA A 27 3.22 1.94 3.31
CA ALA A 27 3.93 2.62 2.22
C ALA A 27 3.87 4.15 2.37
N LYS A 28 2.70 4.70 2.67
CA LYS A 28 2.46 6.12 2.94
C LYS A 28 3.37 6.62 4.06
N GLN A 29 3.33 5.96 5.22
CA GLN A 29 4.12 6.35 6.39
C GLN A 29 5.62 6.35 6.09
N ALA A 30 6.11 5.36 5.34
CA ALA A 30 7.51 5.29 4.97
C ALA A 30 7.95 6.46 4.06
N LEU A 31 7.13 6.82 3.07
CA LEU A 31 7.40 7.93 2.17
C LEU A 31 7.30 9.29 2.89
N VAL A 32 6.28 9.49 3.74
CA VAL A 32 6.17 10.70 4.58
C VAL A 32 7.37 10.82 5.52
N THR A 33 7.78 9.71 6.16
CA THR A 33 8.95 9.68 7.05
C THR A 33 10.24 10.01 6.29
N LEU A 34 10.39 9.52 5.05
CA LEU A 34 11.51 9.88 4.18
C LEU A 34 11.58 11.39 3.96
N MET A 35 10.44 12.04 3.71
CA MET A 35 10.38 13.48 3.46
C MET A 35 10.69 14.31 4.69
N ASN A 36 10.16 13.92 5.84
CA ASN A 36 10.49 14.58 7.11
C ASN A 36 11.99 14.48 7.39
N LYS A 37 12.57 13.28 7.32
CA LYS A 37 14.02 13.06 7.49
C LYS A 37 14.85 13.83 6.47
N TYR A 38 14.40 13.93 5.22
CA TYR A 38 15.08 14.71 4.20
C TYR A 38 15.04 16.22 4.50
N GLY A 39 13.91 16.73 4.94
CA GLY A 39 13.74 18.09 5.45
C GLY A 39 14.75 18.40 6.55
N ASP A 40 14.78 17.57 7.59
CA ASP A 40 15.67 17.70 8.74
C ASP A 40 17.15 17.63 8.34
N SER A 41 17.49 16.78 7.37
CA SER A 41 18.87 16.62 6.89
C SER A 41 19.46 17.92 6.33
N LYS A 42 18.63 18.88 5.89
CA LYS A 42 19.09 20.17 5.33
C LYS A 42 19.83 21.03 6.37
N SER A 43 19.63 20.78 7.67
CA SER A 43 20.41 21.40 8.75
C SER A 43 21.91 21.04 8.68
N HIS A 44 22.26 19.90 8.07
CA HIS A 44 23.63 19.42 7.96
C HIS A 44 24.31 20.00 6.71
N ARG A 45 25.06 21.09 6.88
CA ARG A 45 25.78 21.75 5.78
C ARG A 45 26.93 20.92 5.20
N ASN A 46 27.57 20.07 6.02
CA ASN A 46 28.68 19.23 5.58
C ASN A 46 28.17 18.00 4.81
N ILE A 47 28.61 17.85 3.56
CA ILE A 47 28.23 16.75 2.66
C ILE A 47 28.61 15.39 3.26
N PHE A 48 29.77 15.26 3.90
CA PHE A 48 30.22 14.00 4.49
C PHE A 48 29.34 13.55 5.67
N ASN A 49 28.69 14.50 6.36
CA ASN A 49 27.74 14.21 7.43
C ASN A 49 26.33 13.94 6.88
N ARG A 50 25.92 14.66 5.84
CA ARG A 50 24.57 14.53 5.27
C ARG A 50 24.42 13.31 4.36
N TYR A 51 25.45 12.97 3.59
CA TYR A 51 25.47 11.82 2.69
C TYR A 51 25.07 10.48 3.36
N PRO A 52 25.63 10.08 4.52
CA PRO A 52 25.19 8.85 5.19
C PRO A 52 23.72 8.92 5.63
N LEU A 53 23.20 10.08 6.05
CA LEU A 53 21.78 10.24 6.39
C LEU A 53 20.87 9.95 5.19
N LEU A 54 21.19 10.52 4.02
CA LEU A 54 20.43 10.29 2.78
C LEU A 54 20.41 8.79 2.43
N LYS A 55 21.54 8.10 2.59
CA LYS A 55 21.60 6.65 2.36
C LYS A 55 20.72 5.87 3.33
N VAL A 56 20.68 6.25 4.61
CA VAL A 56 19.91 5.55 5.63
C VAL A 56 18.42 5.69 5.36
N MET A 57 17.92 6.92 5.16
CA MET A 57 16.50 7.15 4.90
C MET A 57 16.00 6.45 3.63
N ILE A 58 16.79 6.45 2.55
CA ILE A 58 16.43 5.69 1.33
C ILE A 58 16.44 4.19 1.60
N LYS A 59 17.43 3.68 2.34
CA LYS A 59 17.52 2.25 2.70
C LYS A 59 16.31 1.77 3.50
N GLU A 60 15.78 2.60 4.41
CA GLU A 60 14.59 2.26 5.20
C GLU A 60 13.36 2.06 4.31
N VAL A 61 13.16 2.93 3.32
CA VAL A 61 12.03 2.84 2.37
C VAL A 61 12.17 1.65 1.44
N ILE A 62 13.32 1.49 0.77
CA ILE A 62 13.52 0.39 -0.19
C ILE A 62 13.53 -0.99 0.49
N ARG A 63 13.68 -1.05 1.83
CA ARG A 63 13.58 -2.29 2.59
C ARG A 63 12.19 -2.92 2.43
N LEU A 64 11.15 -2.10 2.27
CA LEU A 64 9.77 -2.55 2.02
C LEU A 64 9.61 -3.33 0.70
N GLU A 65 10.54 -3.15 -0.25
CA GLU A 65 10.61 -3.93 -1.50
C GLU A 65 11.53 -5.15 -1.41
N THR A 66 12.25 -5.31 -0.31
CA THR A 66 13.08 -6.50 -0.05
C THR A 66 12.40 -7.46 0.92
N GLN A 67 11.52 -6.95 1.78
CA GLN A 67 10.67 -7.71 2.69
C GLN A 67 9.34 -7.99 1.98
N TYR A 68 9.30 -9.04 1.16
CA TYR A 68 8.15 -9.40 0.32
C TYR A 68 6.83 -9.59 1.07
N TRP A 69 6.88 -9.77 2.39
CA TRP A 69 5.73 -9.91 3.27
C TRP A 69 5.16 -8.59 3.79
N THR A 70 5.91 -7.49 3.70
CA THR A 70 5.51 -6.20 4.29
C THR A 70 4.47 -5.47 3.46
N LEU A 71 4.43 -5.72 2.15
CA LEU A 71 3.59 -5.01 1.20
C LEU A 71 2.99 -6.02 0.22
N VAL A 72 1.69 -5.91 -0.03
CA VAL A 72 0.96 -6.81 -0.92
C VAL A 72 1.32 -6.59 -2.38
N ASP A 73 1.41 -7.67 -3.16
CA ASP A 73 1.52 -7.56 -4.61
C ASP A 73 0.12 -7.51 -5.23
N ILE A 74 -0.08 -6.55 -6.12
CA ILE A 74 -1.34 -6.34 -6.81
C ILE A 74 -1.14 -6.42 -8.32
N PRO A 75 -2.12 -6.97 -9.06
CA PRO A 75 -2.04 -7.00 -10.51
C PRO A 75 -2.07 -5.58 -11.11
N LYS A 76 -1.49 -5.43 -12.30
CA LYS A 76 -1.80 -4.26 -13.16
C LYS A 76 -3.13 -4.48 -13.85
N GLN A 77 -3.96 -3.43 -13.92
CA GLN A 77 -5.20 -3.45 -14.70
C GLN A 77 -4.90 -3.58 -16.19
N GLU A 78 -5.60 -4.47 -16.88
CA GLU A 78 -5.48 -4.62 -18.33
C GLU A 78 -6.30 -3.56 -19.08
N LYS A 79 -5.86 -3.15 -20.27
CA LYS A 79 -6.47 -2.02 -21.01
C LYS A 79 -7.97 -2.19 -21.29
N GLN A 80 -8.44 -3.42 -21.44
CA GLN A 80 -9.84 -3.75 -21.75
C GLN A 80 -10.61 -4.27 -20.51
N GLU A 81 -9.96 -4.33 -19.35
CA GLU A 81 -10.56 -4.88 -18.13
C GLU A 81 -11.44 -3.83 -17.45
N THR A 82 -12.70 -4.21 -17.21
CA THR A 82 -13.64 -3.37 -16.47
C THR A 82 -13.19 -3.22 -15.01
N VAL A 83 -13.55 -2.12 -14.37
CA VAL A 83 -13.20 -1.86 -12.96
C VAL A 83 -13.64 -3.01 -12.03
N PRO A 84 -14.88 -3.53 -12.10
CA PRO A 84 -15.27 -4.67 -11.27
C PRO A 84 -14.43 -5.92 -11.53
N ALA A 85 -14.13 -6.24 -12.79
CA ALA A 85 -13.31 -7.42 -13.13
C ALA A 85 -11.90 -7.31 -12.54
N TYR A 86 -11.29 -6.13 -12.66
CA TYR A 86 -9.98 -5.83 -12.09
C TYR A 86 -9.96 -5.99 -10.58
N VAL A 87 -10.94 -5.41 -9.87
CA VAL A 87 -11.02 -5.51 -8.40
C VAL A 87 -11.17 -6.97 -7.97
N MET A 88 -12.06 -7.73 -8.61
CA MET A 88 -12.27 -9.15 -8.25
C MET A 88 -11.04 -10.02 -8.56
N ARG A 89 -10.25 -9.67 -9.57
CA ARG A 89 -8.96 -10.32 -9.87
C ARG A 89 -7.90 -9.97 -8.83
N ALA A 90 -7.82 -8.72 -8.40
CA ALA A 90 -6.95 -8.30 -7.30
C ALA A 90 -7.31 -9.06 -6.01
N CYS A 91 -8.60 -9.17 -5.68
CA CYS A 91 -9.06 -9.99 -4.57
C CYS A 91 -8.56 -11.44 -4.68
N ALA A 92 -8.65 -12.06 -5.87
CA ALA A 92 -8.26 -13.46 -6.09
C ALA A 92 -6.77 -13.71 -5.83
N ILE A 93 -5.93 -12.77 -6.24
CA ILE A 93 -4.48 -12.84 -6.07
C ILE A 93 -4.13 -12.63 -4.60
N MET A 94 -4.79 -11.68 -3.93
CA MET A 94 -4.54 -11.40 -2.51
C MET A 94 -4.96 -12.59 -1.64
N GLU A 95 -6.09 -13.22 -1.89
CA GLU A 95 -6.52 -14.45 -1.17
C GLU A 95 -5.51 -15.60 -1.33
N LYS A 96 -4.90 -15.76 -2.51
CA LYS A 96 -3.91 -16.82 -2.75
C LYS A 96 -2.56 -16.54 -2.10
N THR A 97 -2.18 -15.27 -1.95
CA THR A 97 -0.90 -14.85 -1.35
C THR A 97 -0.93 -14.82 0.17
N GLN A 98 -1.99 -15.32 0.81
CA GLN A 98 -2.24 -15.28 2.25
C GLN A 98 -1.28 -16.14 3.12
N LYS A 99 -0.07 -16.47 2.67
CA LYS A 99 0.88 -17.28 3.46
C LYS A 99 2.29 -16.69 3.45
N SER A 100 2.71 -16.17 4.61
CA SER A 100 4.05 -16.34 5.23
C SER A 100 4.42 -15.22 6.24
N GLY A 101 3.65 -14.13 6.34
CA GLY A 101 4.10 -12.91 7.04
C GLY A 101 3.30 -12.46 8.27
N GLU A 102 2.05 -12.90 8.43
CA GLU A 102 1.30 -12.62 9.66
C GLU A 102 1.99 -13.38 10.80
N GLY A 103 2.67 -12.66 11.69
CA GLY A 103 3.16 -13.24 12.94
C GLY A 103 2.02 -13.95 13.68
N VAL A 104 2.36 -14.87 14.59
CA VAL A 104 1.37 -15.66 15.34
C VAL A 104 0.34 -14.72 15.97
N LYS A 105 -0.87 -14.66 15.40
CA LYS A 105 -1.99 -13.91 15.99
C LYS A 105 -2.29 -14.55 17.34
N THR A 106 -2.44 -13.73 18.37
CA THR A 106 -2.85 -14.23 19.68
C THR A 106 -4.25 -14.85 19.57
N SER A 107 -4.55 -15.83 20.42
CA SER A 107 -5.88 -16.43 20.48
C SER A 107 -6.98 -15.39 20.69
N ALA A 108 -6.68 -14.33 21.44
CA ALA A 108 -7.58 -13.19 21.64
C ALA A 108 -7.91 -12.46 20.33
N LYS A 109 -6.89 -12.14 19.52
CA LYS A 109 -7.08 -11.43 18.24
C LYS A 109 -7.86 -12.28 17.21
N LEU A 110 -7.63 -13.59 17.20
CA LEU A 110 -8.40 -14.51 16.35
C LEU A 110 -9.87 -14.61 16.79
N ALA A 111 -10.14 -14.58 18.10
CA ALA A 111 -11.50 -14.59 18.62
C ALA A 111 -12.24 -13.28 18.30
N GLU A 112 -11.57 -12.14 18.38
CA GLU A 112 -12.10 -10.83 18.01
C GLU A 112 -12.43 -10.76 16.51
N GLU A 113 -11.50 -11.14 15.64
CA GLU A 113 -11.73 -11.19 14.18
C GLU A 113 -12.92 -12.12 13.82
N ALA A 114 -13.07 -13.23 14.54
CA ALA A 114 -14.19 -14.15 14.35
C ALA A 114 -15.53 -13.58 14.84
N ALA A 115 -15.53 -12.84 15.95
CA ALA A 115 -16.71 -12.18 16.49
C ALA A 115 -17.20 -11.06 15.57
N GLU A 116 -16.30 -10.19 15.10
CA GLU A 116 -16.62 -9.14 14.13
C GLU A 116 -17.15 -9.71 12.82
N LYS A 117 -16.55 -10.81 12.34
CA LYS A 117 -17.05 -11.52 11.15
C LYS A 117 -18.47 -12.03 11.37
N ARG A 118 -18.76 -12.60 12.52
CA ARG A 118 -20.10 -13.11 12.85
C ARG A 118 -21.14 -11.99 12.89
N GLU A 119 -20.87 -10.92 13.64
CA GLU A 119 -21.76 -9.75 13.72
C GLU A 119 -22.06 -9.17 12.33
N ARG A 120 -21.04 -9.11 11.47
CA ARG A 120 -21.17 -8.64 10.10
C ARG A 120 -22.05 -9.55 9.24
N LEU A 121 -21.90 -10.88 9.36
CA LEU A 121 -22.76 -11.83 8.67
C LEU A 121 -24.21 -11.72 9.14
N ASP A 122 -24.44 -11.63 10.44
CA ASP A 122 -25.76 -11.46 11.03
C ASP A 122 -26.44 -10.16 10.52
N ARG A 123 -25.67 -9.06 10.38
CA ARG A 123 -26.15 -7.82 9.74
C ARG A 123 -26.57 -8.06 8.28
N LEU A 124 -25.73 -8.75 7.49
CA LEU A 124 -26.02 -9.02 6.08
C LEU A 124 -27.25 -9.93 5.91
N GLU A 125 -27.48 -10.87 6.83
CA GLU A 125 -28.66 -11.74 6.83
C GLU A 125 -29.96 -10.94 6.99
N SER A 126 -29.93 -9.81 7.73
CA SER A 126 -31.08 -8.91 7.90
C SER A 126 -31.34 -7.97 6.69
N MET A 127 -30.37 -7.84 5.77
CA MET A 127 -30.47 -6.93 4.62
C MET A 127 -31.09 -7.61 3.39
N THR A 128 -31.75 -6.84 2.52
CA THR A 128 -32.21 -7.38 1.23
C THR A 128 -31.03 -7.60 0.28
N THR A 129 -31.15 -8.57 -0.64
CA THR A 129 -30.09 -8.86 -1.63
C THR A 129 -29.70 -7.61 -2.44
N ALA A 130 -30.67 -6.78 -2.83
CA ALA A 130 -30.43 -5.55 -3.58
C ALA A 130 -29.58 -4.53 -2.79
N LEU A 131 -29.79 -4.40 -1.47
CA LEU A 131 -28.97 -3.52 -0.64
C LEU A 131 -27.53 -4.02 -0.53
N ILE A 132 -27.31 -5.34 -0.45
CA ILE A 132 -25.95 -5.91 -0.40
C ILE A 132 -25.25 -5.74 -1.75
N GLU A 133 -25.96 -5.89 -2.88
CA GLU A 133 -25.41 -5.61 -4.21
C GLU A 133 -25.01 -4.13 -4.37
N GLN A 134 -25.81 -3.21 -3.81
CA GLN A 134 -25.47 -1.79 -3.78
C GLN A 134 -24.22 -1.53 -2.93
N GLU A 135 -24.12 -2.13 -1.72
CA GLU A 135 -22.90 -2.06 -0.90
C GLU A 135 -21.68 -2.61 -1.66
N ASN A 136 -21.82 -3.76 -2.33
CA ASN A 136 -20.74 -4.37 -3.10
C ASN A 136 -20.27 -3.45 -4.23
N THR A 137 -21.20 -2.81 -4.94
CA THR A 137 -20.88 -1.85 -6.01
C THR A 137 -20.09 -0.66 -5.47
N GLN A 138 -20.52 -0.11 -4.32
CA GLN A 138 -19.79 0.98 -3.67
C GLN A 138 -18.39 0.53 -3.24
N MET A 139 -18.28 -0.63 -2.59
CA MET A 139 -16.99 -1.18 -2.15
C MET A 139 -16.04 -1.47 -3.31
N ILE A 140 -16.55 -1.93 -4.45
CA ILE A 140 -15.74 -2.11 -5.66
C ILE A 140 -15.11 -0.78 -6.10
N ASN A 141 -15.89 0.29 -6.12
CA ASN A 141 -15.39 1.62 -6.51
C ASN A 141 -14.36 2.16 -5.51
N ASP A 142 -14.63 1.98 -4.22
CA ASP A 142 -13.73 2.43 -3.15
C ASP A 142 -12.41 1.64 -3.17
N LEU A 143 -12.49 0.32 -3.31
CA LEU A 143 -11.33 -0.54 -3.41
C LEU A 143 -10.53 -0.27 -4.69
N TYR A 144 -11.18 0.07 -5.80
CA TYR A 144 -10.48 0.49 -7.01
C TYR A 144 -9.64 1.76 -6.80
N ARG A 145 -10.18 2.78 -6.13
CA ARG A 145 -9.42 4.00 -5.81
C ARG A 145 -8.24 3.68 -4.89
N LEU A 146 -8.44 2.85 -3.88
CA LEU A 146 -7.36 2.42 -2.98
C LEU A 146 -6.28 1.64 -3.72
N LEU A 147 -6.65 0.70 -4.61
CA LEU A 147 -5.69 -0.02 -5.47
C LEU A 147 -4.85 0.91 -6.33
N LYS A 148 -5.47 1.98 -6.88
CA LYS A 148 -4.76 2.99 -7.67
C LYS A 148 -3.74 3.76 -6.83
N LYS A 149 -4.16 4.29 -5.67
CA LYS A 149 -3.28 5.01 -4.75
C LYS A 149 -2.11 4.14 -4.28
N TYR A 150 -2.43 2.94 -3.82
CA TYR A 150 -1.43 1.96 -3.40
C TYR A 150 -0.44 1.62 -4.53
N SER A 151 -0.95 1.39 -5.74
CA SER A 151 -0.09 1.12 -6.90
C SER A 151 0.89 2.26 -7.18
N GLY A 152 0.45 3.53 -7.02
CA GLY A 152 1.31 4.70 -7.19
C GLY A 152 2.47 4.69 -6.20
N LEU A 153 2.15 4.60 -4.91
CA LEU A 153 3.18 4.53 -3.86
C LEU A 153 4.12 3.33 -4.02
N ARG A 154 3.59 2.17 -4.40
CA ARG A 154 4.39 0.96 -4.65
C ARG A 154 5.37 1.18 -5.81
N ASN A 155 4.96 1.84 -6.89
CA ASN A 155 5.84 2.14 -8.01
C ASN A 155 6.98 3.07 -7.59
N LEU A 156 6.70 4.13 -6.82
CA LEU A 156 7.73 5.02 -6.29
C LEU A 156 8.80 4.28 -5.48
N ILE A 157 8.39 3.34 -4.61
CA ILE A 157 9.34 2.54 -3.81
C ILE A 157 10.16 1.61 -4.72
N ARG A 158 9.55 1.00 -5.75
CA ARG A 158 10.26 0.13 -6.72
C ARG A 158 11.30 0.91 -7.51
N GLU A 159 10.94 2.08 -8.01
CA GLU A 159 11.84 2.97 -8.76
C GLU A 159 12.98 3.46 -7.87
N LEU A 160 12.68 3.94 -6.66
CA LEU A 160 13.69 4.33 -5.67
C LEU A 160 14.69 3.21 -5.39
N LYS A 161 14.23 1.96 -5.26
CA LYS A 161 15.11 0.79 -5.07
C LYS A 161 16.03 0.57 -6.27
N SER A 162 15.48 0.64 -7.48
CA SER A 162 16.22 0.47 -8.73
C SER A 162 17.32 1.54 -8.85
N GLU A 163 16.94 2.81 -8.73
CA GLU A 163 17.84 3.96 -8.84
C GLU A 163 18.90 3.95 -7.74
N TYR A 164 18.51 3.68 -6.49
CA TYR A 164 19.45 3.54 -5.39
C TYR A 164 20.48 2.43 -5.66
N GLY A 165 20.04 1.31 -6.22
CA GLY A 165 20.90 0.22 -6.69
C GLY A 165 21.93 0.70 -7.71
N ASN A 166 21.46 1.36 -8.76
CA ASN A 166 22.29 1.88 -9.85
C ASN A 166 23.29 2.95 -9.37
N SER A 167 22.90 3.77 -8.38
CA SER A 167 23.76 4.80 -7.81
C SER A 167 25.03 4.25 -7.15
N LYS A 168 25.06 2.96 -6.77
CA LYS A 168 26.19 2.35 -6.04
C LYS A 168 27.49 2.34 -6.83
N LEU A 169 27.41 2.45 -8.16
CA LEU A 169 28.57 2.48 -9.05
C LEU A 169 29.32 3.83 -9.00
N TYR A 170 28.70 4.87 -8.43
CA TYR A 170 29.23 6.22 -8.46
C TYR A 170 29.97 6.61 -7.17
N PRO A 171 31.06 7.40 -7.27
CA PRO A 171 31.74 7.98 -6.11
C PRO A 171 30.84 8.90 -5.28
N ILE A 172 31.29 9.25 -4.08
CA ILE A 172 30.48 9.99 -3.08
C ILE A 172 29.86 11.28 -3.64
N PHE A 173 30.62 12.11 -4.37
CA PHE A 173 30.13 13.41 -4.83
C PHE A 173 29.01 13.32 -5.87
N PRO A 174 29.17 12.62 -7.02
CA PRO A 174 28.06 12.42 -7.95
C PRO A 174 26.89 11.70 -7.29
N ARG A 175 27.18 10.67 -6.50
CA ARG A 175 26.17 9.87 -5.84
C ARG A 175 25.35 10.70 -4.85
N TYR A 176 25.96 11.60 -4.10
CA TYR A 176 25.25 12.50 -3.19
C TYR A 176 24.21 13.35 -3.92
N THR A 177 24.54 13.85 -5.12
CA THR A 177 23.58 14.57 -5.96
C THR A 177 22.43 13.65 -6.37
N MET A 178 22.73 12.47 -6.89
CA MET A 178 21.71 11.48 -7.28
C MET A 178 20.78 11.12 -6.11
N LEU A 179 21.31 10.87 -4.90
CA LEU A 179 20.47 10.52 -3.74
C LEU A 179 19.52 11.66 -3.34
N LYS A 180 19.92 12.93 -3.47
CA LYS A 180 19.01 14.05 -3.22
C LYS A 180 17.92 14.12 -4.28
N ASP A 181 18.29 13.91 -5.53
CA ASP A 181 17.37 14.05 -6.65
C ASP A 181 16.33 12.93 -6.62
N MET A 182 16.71 11.68 -6.36
CA MET A 182 15.76 10.58 -6.09
C MET A 182 14.70 10.94 -5.03
N ILE A 183 15.11 11.56 -3.92
CA ILE A 183 14.17 11.95 -2.85
C ILE A 183 13.27 13.08 -3.33
N LYS A 184 13.83 14.08 -4.02
CA LYS A 184 13.04 15.19 -4.56
C LYS A 184 12.08 14.70 -5.65
N ASP A 185 12.46 13.74 -6.48
CA ASP A 185 11.61 13.25 -7.55
C ASP A 185 10.34 12.64 -6.96
N ILE A 186 10.46 11.88 -5.87
CA ILE A 186 9.30 11.43 -5.07
C ILE A 186 8.52 12.62 -4.51
N MET A 187 9.17 13.66 -3.97
CA MET A 187 8.47 14.83 -3.41
C MET A 187 7.59 15.57 -4.43
N HIS A 188 7.95 15.54 -5.71
CA HIS A 188 7.21 16.21 -6.76
C HIS A 188 6.29 15.25 -7.54
N ASP A 189 6.29 13.96 -7.18
CA ASP A 189 5.48 12.97 -7.85
C ASP A 189 3.99 13.16 -7.51
N PRO A 190 3.09 13.17 -8.51
CA PRO A 190 1.65 13.33 -8.28
C PRO A 190 1.05 12.29 -7.33
N ASP A 191 1.49 11.03 -7.40
CA ASP A 191 0.96 9.95 -6.57
C ASP A 191 1.36 10.16 -5.10
N TYR A 192 2.53 10.76 -4.84
CA TYR A 192 2.93 11.16 -3.47
C TYR A 192 2.21 12.43 -3.00
N MET A 193 2.07 13.43 -3.88
CA MET A 193 1.42 14.70 -3.56
C MET A 193 -0.05 14.52 -3.20
N GLU A 194 -0.78 13.65 -3.91
CA GLU A 194 -2.17 13.31 -3.57
C GLU A 194 -2.28 12.83 -2.12
N VAL A 195 -1.33 12.02 -1.67
CA VAL A 195 -1.30 11.43 -0.33
C VAL A 195 -0.94 12.44 0.76
N CYS A 196 -0.12 13.44 0.45
CA CYS A 196 0.21 14.53 1.38
C CYS A 196 -0.99 15.42 1.71
N HIS A 197 -1.98 15.46 0.81
CA HIS A 197 -3.20 16.26 0.96
C HIS A 197 -4.37 15.47 1.56
N GLU A 198 -4.20 14.17 1.81
CA GLU A 198 -5.16 13.40 2.59
C GLU A 198 -5.07 13.87 4.05
N VAL A 199 -6.08 14.61 4.50
CA VAL A 199 -6.26 14.94 5.91
C VAL A 199 -6.38 13.62 6.67
N ASP A 200 -5.56 13.43 7.71
CA ASP A 200 -5.74 12.34 8.68
C ASP A 200 -7.11 12.55 9.36
N ASN A 201 -8.15 11.94 8.80
CA ASN A 201 -9.51 11.94 9.35
C ASN A 201 -9.67 10.84 10.38
#